data_AF-A0A6C1E9M6-F1
#
_entry.id   AF-A0A6C1E9M6-F1
#
_cell.length_a   1.000
_cell.length_b   1.000
_cell.length_c   1.000
_cell.angle_alpha   90.00
_cell.angle_beta   90.00
_cell.angle_gamma   90.00
#
_symmetry.space_group_name_H-M   'P 1'
#
loop_
_entity.id
_entity.type
_entity.pdbx_description
1 polymer ?
#
loop_
_entity_poly.entity_id
_entity_poly.type
_entity_poly.pdbx_seq_one_letter_code
_entity_poly.pdbx_strand_id
1 'polypeptide(L)'
;MGPPSGKTYMGWWGHMGGPKQKGITAYAVSPYAQKPLQGIFHNAVFNTFRRFKSQFLYVLIPAGIYWYWWKNGNEYNEYLYSKAGKEELERVNV
;
A
#
# COMPACT_ATOMS: atom_id res chain seq x y z
N MET A 1 35.13 -25.03 -11.82
CA MET A 1 34.58 -24.67 -10.50
C MET A 1 34.36 -23.17 -10.48
N GLY A 2 33.18 -22.69 -10.08
CA GLY A 2 32.93 -21.26 -9.99
C GLY A 2 33.75 -20.59 -8.87
N PRO A 3 33.98 -19.27 -8.94
CA PRO A 3 34.68 -18.54 -7.87
C PRO A 3 33.88 -18.60 -6.55
N PRO A 4 34.54 -18.55 -5.39
CA PRO A 4 33.86 -18.41 -4.10
C PRO A 4 33.01 -17.13 -4.07
N SER A 5 31.79 -17.25 -3.53
CA SER A 5 30.88 -16.11 -3.33
C SER A 5 30.86 -15.68 -1.87
N GLY A 6 30.59 -14.39 -1.63
CA GLY A 6 30.49 -13.79 -0.29
C GLY A 6 29.29 -14.34 0.51
N LYS A 7 29.33 -14.17 1.84
CA LYS A 7 28.22 -14.55 2.72
C LYS A 7 27.01 -13.63 2.49
N THR A 8 25.83 -14.21 2.46
CA THR A 8 24.53 -13.53 2.30
C THR A 8 23.59 -13.90 3.44
N TYR A 9 22.51 -13.12 3.61
CA TYR A 9 21.45 -13.42 4.59
C TYR A 9 20.42 -14.46 4.11
N MET A 10 20.59 -14.99 2.90
CA MET A 10 19.67 -15.96 2.29
C MET A 10 20.46 -16.99 1.49
N GLY A 11 20.19 -18.27 1.76
CA GLY A 11 20.73 -19.42 1.01
C GLY A 11 19.75 -19.97 -0.03
N TRP A 12 19.64 -21.30 -0.10
CA TRP A 12 18.73 -22.01 -1.00
C TRP A 12 17.93 -23.08 -0.24
N TRP A 13 17.08 -23.83 -0.95
CA TRP A 13 16.39 -25.00 -0.39
C TRP A 13 17.38 -25.95 0.29
N GLY A 14 17.12 -26.27 1.56
CA GLY A 14 18.01 -27.07 2.41
C GLY A 14 19.02 -26.29 3.25
N HIS A 15 19.29 -25.00 2.95
CA HIS A 15 20.24 -24.18 3.72
C HIS A 15 19.89 -22.68 3.73
N MET A 16 18.62 -22.35 3.94
CA MET A 16 18.07 -20.99 3.79
C MET A 16 18.73 -19.91 4.67
N GLY A 17 19.34 -20.28 5.80
CA GLY A 17 20.01 -19.33 6.72
C GLY A 17 19.15 -18.91 7.93
N GLY A 18 17.97 -19.50 8.11
CA GLY A 18 17.12 -19.29 9.28
C GLY A 18 17.59 -20.07 10.53
N PRO A 19 16.98 -19.82 11.70
CA PRO A 19 17.26 -20.56 12.92
C PRO A 19 16.86 -22.03 12.77
N LYS A 20 17.50 -22.91 13.56
CA LYS A 20 17.12 -24.34 13.61
C LYS A 20 15.71 -24.48 14.17
N GLN A 21 14.82 -25.16 13.45
CA GLN A 21 13.44 -25.43 13.86
C GLN A 21 13.31 -26.89 14.29
N LYS A 22 12.68 -27.15 15.44
CA LYS A 22 12.41 -28.51 15.94
C LYS A 22 11.05 -28.51 16.66
N GLY A 23 10.25 -29.55 16.45
CA GLY A 23 8.95 -29.73 17.12
C GLY A 23 7.75 -29.04 16.46
N ILE A 24 7.94 -28.41 15.29
CA ILE A 24 6.84 -27.83 14.51
C ILE A 24 6.36 -28.87 13.49
N THR A 25 5.07 -29.20 13.53
CA THR A 25 4.43 -30.10 12.57
C THR A 25 3.39 -29.32 11.77
N ALA A 26 3.48 -29.37 10.45
CA ALA A 26 2.56 -28.70 9.53
C ALA A 26 1.71 -29.74 8.79
N TYR A 27 0.43 -29.43 8.59
CA TYR A 27 -0.52 -30.27 7.87
C TYR A 27 -1.10 -29.48 6.70
N ALA A 28 -1.34 -30.16 5.58
CA ALA A 28 -1.96 -29.59 4.39
C ALA A 28 -2.88 -30.61 3.72
N VAL A 29 -3.91 -30.11 3.02
CA VAL A 29 -4.83 -30.92 2.21
C VAL A 29 -4.55 -30.63 0.74
N SER A 30 -4.50 -31.67 -0.11
CA SER A 30 -4.33 -31.51 -1.56
C SER A 30 -5.38 -30.54 -2.13
N PRO A 31 -4.99 -29.54 -2.95
CA PRO A 31 -5.95 -28.62 -3.57
C PRO A 31 -7.04 -29.32 -4.38
N TYR A 32 -6.74 -30.47 -4.99
CA TYR A 32 -7.72 -31.28 -5.74
C TYR A 32 -8.80 -31.93 -4.86
N ALA A 33 -8.55 -32.03 -3.55
CA ALA A 33 -9.50 -32.53 -2.56
C ALA A 33 -10.31 -31.40 -1.89
N GLN A 34 -10.05 -30.14 -2.22
CA GLN A 34 -10.75 -28.98 -1.67
C GLN A 34 -11.75 -28.43 -2.70
N LYS A 35 -12.83 -27.79 -2.22
CA LYS A 35 -13.73 -27.03 -3.08
C LYS A 35 -13.05 -25.69 -3.39
N PRO A 36 -12.69 -25.39 -4.65
CA PRO A 36 -11.98 -24.16 -4.97
C PRO A 36 -12.87 -22.96 -4.63
N LEU A 37 -12.26 -21.91 -4.07
CA LEU A 37 -12.94 -20.64 -3.76
C LEU A 37 -14.12 -20.76 -2.78
N GLN A 38 -14.18 -21.84 -2.00
CA GLN A 38 -15.22 -21.99 -0.99
C GLN A 38 -15.15 -20.85 0.05
N GLY A 39 -16.29 -20.22 0.33
CA GLY A 39 -16.39 -19.15 1.32
C GLY A 39 -15.84 -17.79 0.88
N ILE A 40 -15.45 -17.60 -0.39
CA ILE A 40 -14.90 -16.32 -0.85
C ILE A 40 -15.88 -15.17 -0.66
N PHE A 41 -17.17 -15.32 -0.98
CA PHE A 41 -18.10 -14.19 -0.84
C PHE A 41 -18.30 -13.76 0.61
N HIS A 42 -18.49 -14.71 1.53
CA HIS A 42 -18.65 -14.39 2.94
C HIS A 42 -17.35 -13.85 3.56
N ASN A 43 -16.23 -14.56 3.34
CA ASN A 43 -14.96 -14.18 3.93
C ASN A 43 -14.38 -12.92 3.28
N ALA A 44 -14.47 -12.75 1.97
CA ALA A 44 -13.91 -11.59 1.30
C ALA A 44 -14.67 -10.32 1.65
N VAL A 45 -15.99 -10.32 1.74
CA VAL A 45 -16.74 -9.07 2.04
C VAL A 45 -16.42 -8.56 3.44
N PHE A 46 -16.64 -9.37 4.47
CA PHE A 46 -16.46 -8.92 5.85
C PHE A 46 -14.99 -8.75 6.23
N ASN A 47 -14.11 -9.68 5.80
CA ASN A 47 -12.69 -9.59 6.12
C ASN A 47 -12.00 -8.47 5.36
N THR A 48 -12.36 -8.20 4.09
CA THR A 48 -11.75 -7.08 3.34
C THR A 48 -12.12 -5.75 3.98
N PHE A 49 -13.40 -5.56 4.34
CA PHE A 49 -13.79 -4.34 5.04
C PHE A 49 -13.10 -4.20 6.40
N ARG A 50 -13.00 -5.28 7.18
CA ARG A 50 -12.27 -5.29 8.46
C ARG A 50 -10.81 -4.86 8.28
N ARG A 51 -10.11 -5.39 7.27
CA ARG A 51 -8.71 -5.04 6.97
C ARG A 51 -8.57 -3.59 6.52
N PHE A 52 -9.45 -3.12 5.65
CA PHE A 52 -9.47 -1.74 5.18
C PHE A 52 -9.74 -0.76 6.32
N LYS A 53 -10.74 -1.03 7.16
CA LYS A 53 -11.12 -0.18 8.29
C LYS A 53 -9.97 0.07 9.27
N SER A 54 -9.07 -0.88 9.47
CA SER A 54 -7.91 -0.69 10.34
C SER A 54 -6.83 0.21 9.75
N GLN A 55 -6.83 0.43 8.44
CA GLN A 55 -5.75 1.14 7.73
C GLN A 55 -6.24 2.43 7.04
N PHE A 56 -7.54 2.58 6.80
CA PHE A 56 -8.04 3.63 5.92
C PHE A 56 -7.68 5.04 6.39
N LEU A 57 -7.64 5.30 7.70
CA LEU A 57 -7.29 6.62 8.22
C LEU A 57 -5.84 7.02 7.93
N TYR A 58 -4.91 6.06 7.90
CA TYR A 58 -3.51 6.34 7.55
C TYR A 58 -3.34 6.74 6.08
N VAL A 59 -4.30 6.41 5.22
CA VAL A 59 -4.29 6.80 3.80
C VAL A 59 -5.17 8.03 3.56
N LEU A 60 -6.39 8.00 4.10
CA LEU A 60 -7.41 9.02 3.87
C LEU A 60 -6.99 10.38 4.45
N ILE A 61 -6.38 10.42 5.64
CA ILE A 61 -5.99 11.69 6.25
C ILE A 61 -4.87 12.37 5.44
N PRO A 62 -3.73 11.71 5.12
CA PRO A 62 -2.72 12.33 4.26
C PRO A 62 -3.26 12.68 2.87
N ALA A 63 -4.00 11.77 2.22
CA ALA A 63 -4.57 12.04 0.91
C ALA A 63 -5.53 13.24 0.95
N GLY A 64 -6.37 13.35 1.98
CA GLY A 64 -7.28 14.47 2.17
C GLY A 64 -6.54 15.80 2.34
N ILE A 65 -5.49 15.83 3.18
CA ILE A 65 -4.67 17.04 3.40
C ILE A 65 -4.11 17.54 2.07
N TYR A 66 -3.46 16.66 1.30
CA TYR A 66 -2.87 17.05 0.01
C TYR A 66 -3.93 17.44 -1.02
N TRP A 67 -5.07 16.74 -1.03
CA TRP A 67 -6.14 17.04 -1.96
C TRP A 67 -6.75 18.42 -1.71
N TYR A 68 -7.01 18.77 -0.44
CA TYR A 68 -7.52 20.09 -0.08
C TYR A 68 -6.49 21.19 -0.38
N TRP A 69 -5.21 20.96 -0.09
CA TRP A 69 -4.16 21.91 -0.41
C TRP A 69 -4.07 22.17 -1.92
N TRP A 70 -4.06 21.10 -2.72
CA TRP A 70 -4.06 21.19 -4.18
C TRP A 70 -5.28 21.95 -4.70
N LYS A 71 -6.48 21.57 -4.25
CA LYS A 71 -7.73 22.19 -4.68
C LYS A 71 -7.77 23.68 -4.38
N ASN A 72 -7.34 24.07 -3.19
CA ASN A 72 -7.27 25.48 -2.79
C ASN A 72 -6.28 26.27 -3.68
N GLY A 73 -5.08 25.73 -3.91
CA GLY A 73 -4.08 26.37 -4.77
C GLY A 73 -4.55 26.50 -6.22
N ASN A 74 -5.22 25.46 -6.75
CA ASN A 74 -5.74 25.47 -8.11
C ASN A 74 -6.87 26.50 -8.29
N GLU A 75 -7.81 26.57 -7.34
CA GLU A 75 -8.91 27.55 -7.37
C GLU A 75 -8.39 28.99 -7.19
N TYR A 76 -7.40 29.19 -6.33
CA TYR A 76 -6.77 30.50 -6.16
C TYR A 76 -5.99 30.92 -7.41
N ASN A 77 -5.28 29.99 -8.05
CA ASN A 77 -4.61 30.25 -9.32
C ASN A 77 -5.61 30.66 -10.41
N GLU A 78 -6.72 29.93 -10.54
CA GLU A 78 -7.78 30.25 -11.51
C GLU A 78 -8.41 31.64 -11.24
N TYR A 79 -8.61 31.99 -9.97
CA TYR A 79 -9.06 33.32 -9.58
C TYR A 79 -8.07 34.43 -9.96
N LEU A 80 -6.77 34.26 -9.66
CA LEU A 80 -5.75 35.27 -9.99
C LEU A 80 -5.67 35.56 -11.49
N TYR A 81 -5.80 34.52 -12.33
CA TYR A 81 -5.79 34.66 -13.79
C TYR A 81 -7.18 34.98 -14.38
N SER A 82 -8.20 35.16 -13.54
CA SER A 82 -9.51 35.67 -13.96
C SER A 82 -9.48 37.19 -14.11
N LYS A 83 -10.49 37.75 -14.79
CA LYS A 83 -10.65 39.20 -14.90
C LYS A 83 -10.84 39.88 -13.53
N ALA A 84 -11.45 39.18 -12.57
CA ALA A 84 -11.73 39.70 -11.24
C ALA A 84 -10.48 39.77 -10.34
N GLY A 85 -9.52 38.84 -10.52
CA GLY A 85 -8.31 38.76 -9.69
C GLY A 85 -7.11 39.55 -10.20
N LYS A 86 -7.25 40.29 -11.30
CA LYS A 86 -6.11 40.93 -11.99
C LYS A 86 -5.30 41.88 -11.09
N GLU A 87 -5.97 42.71 -10.28
CA GLU A 87 -5.29 43.63 -9.35
C GLU A 87 -4.48 42.89 -8.27
N GLU A 88 -4.99 41.74 -7.82
CA GLU A 88 -4.31 40.90 -6.83
C GLU A 88 -3.13 40.16 -7.45
N LEU A 89 -3.28 39.67 -8.69
CA LEU A 89 -2.19 39.07 -9.46
C LEU A 89 -1.04 40.05 -9.66
N GLU A 90 -1.31 41.29 -10.07
CA GLU A 90 -0.28 42.32 -10.25
C GLU A 90 0.44 42.66 -8.93
N ARG A 91 -0.23 42.52 -7.78
CA ARG A 91 0.37 42.73 -6.45
C ARG A 91 1.29 41.59 -6.02
N VAL A 92 0.90 40.34 -6.24
CA VAL A 92 1.61 39.14 -5.73
C VAL A 92 2.68 38.60 -6.68
N ASN A 93 2.71 39.08 -7.92
CA ASN A 93 3.68 38.68 -8.95
C ASN A 93 4.91 39.61 -9.05
N VAL A 94 4.98 40.65 -8.21
CA VAL A 94 6.12 41.58 -8.06
C VAL A 94 6.90 41.21 -6.80
#